data_AF-A0A6A3FAG6-F1
#
_entry.id   AF-A0A6A3FAG6-F1
#
_cell.length_a   1.000
_cell.length_b   1.000
_cell.length_c   1.000
_cell.angle_alpha   90.00
_cell.angle_beta   90.00
_cell.angle_gamma   90.00
#
_symmetry.space_group_name_H-M   'P 1'
#
loop_
_entity.id
_entity.type
_entity.pdbx_description
1 polymer ?
#
loop_
_entity_poly.entity_id
_entity_poly.type
_entity_poly.pdbx_seq_one_letter_code
_entity_poly.pdbx_strand_id
1 'polypeptide(L)'
;MLAVSSYLAIAAAVAAVTISPASAHRMHHSHAMRGLQMDTDMSGMDMSSMSMDMTSSSTSSSSSTGSVSTEDYTCPVCGMSTKDMGYDNLSHIGFKHGQTVYTCGMAARSFDDYDFKVTDTSYLAANVAEFIVNSTDATTYAECSDSCDECADGIKDPVTGDDVTTSNYQYVCLNNGQKIYFASAASKNEYLSNVNSEPRYLVDSIICESETCSEAENITVLSAAAQAFVPDLSTSSRSGSATASGSSAAVSVNSAAGLTLAVASVLAALTAMA
;
A
#
# COMPACT_ATOMS: atom_id res chain seq x y z
N MET A 1 -57.69 -10.35 -31.73
CA MET A 1 -56.48 -9.90 -31.00
C MET A 1 -55.52 -11.08 -30.96
N LEU A 2 -54.50 -11.08 -31.82
CA LEU A 2 -53.53 -12.16 -31.97
C LEU A 2 -52.25 -11.74 -31.25
N ALA A 3 -51.84 -12.53 -30.25
CA ALA A 3 -50.64 -12.30 -29.46
C ALA A 3 -49.41 -12.84 -30.22
N VAL A 4 -48.41 -11.97 -30.41
CA VAL A 4 -47.11 -12.29 -31.00
C VAL A 4 -46.20 -12.78 -29.87
N SER A 5 -45.77 -14.04 -29.94
CA SER A 5 -44.78 -14.63 -29.03
C SER A 5 -43.44 -14.68 -29.75
N SER A 6 -42.45 -13.92 -29.28
CA SER A 6 -41.07 -13.93 -29.79
C SER A 6 -40.15 -14.46 -28.70
N TYR A 7 -39.67 -15.69 -28.87
CA TYR A 7 -38.56 -16.24 -28.11
C TYR A 7 -37.27 -15.93 -28.87
N LEU A 8 -36.42 -15.05 -28.32
CA LEU A 8 -35.08 -14.80 -28.81
C LEU A 8 -34.13 -15.81 -28.14
N ALA A 9 -33.46 -16.63 -28.95
CA ALA A 9 -32.45 -17.58 -28.51
C ALA A 9 -31.13 -16.86 -28.20
N ILE A 10 -30.53 -17.19 -27.06
CA ILE A 10 -29.19 -16.76 -26.64
C ILE A 10 -28.18 -17.71 -27.29
N ALA A 11 -27.32 -17.17 -28.16
CA ALA A 11 -26.14 -17.86 -28.68
C ALA A 11 -24.88 -17.31 -27.99
N ALA A 12 -24.25 -18.12 -27.15
CA ALA A 12 -22.94 -17.85 -26.59
C ALA A 12 -21.86 -18.31 -27.57
N ALA A 13 -21.07 -17.36 -28.09
CA ALA A 13 -19.87 -17.66 -28.85
C ALA A 13 -18.66 -17.52 -27.92
N VAL A 14 -18.01 -18.65 -27.60
CA VAL A 14 -16.74 -18.70 -26.87
C VAL A 14 -15.63 -18.62 -27.92
N ALA A 15 -15.00 -17.46 -28.06
CA ALA A 15 -13.80 -17.31 -28.87
C ALA A 15 -12.58 -17.43 -27.96
N ALA A 16 -11.90 -18.58 -28.03
CA ALA A 16 -10.59 -18.78 -27.44
C ALA A 16 -9.54 -18.05 -28.31
N VAL A 17 -8.88 -17.05 -27.75
CA VAL A 17 -7.70 -16.42 -28.37
C VAL A 17 -6.47 -16.88 -27.58
N THR A 18 -5.66 -17.70 -28.24
CA THR A 18 -4.31 -18.05 -27.82
C THR A 18 -3.35 -16.96 -28.27
N ILE A 19 -2.71 -16.27 -27.32
CA ILE A 19 -1.59 -15.36 -27.61
C ILE A 19 -0.32 -16.01 -27.04
N SER A 20 0.63 -16.24 -27.93
CA SER A 20 1.97 -16.73 -27.61
C SER A 20 2.82 -15.61 -26.99
N PRO A 21 3.69 -15.89 -26.00
CA PRO A 21 4.60 -14.88 -25.47
C PRO A 21 5.77 -14.64 -26.43
N ALA A 22 5.88 -13.41 -26.93
CA ALA A 22 7.09 -12.94 -27.60
C ALA A 22 8.19 -12.75 -26.55
N SER A 23 9.25 -13.54 -26.66
CA SER A 23 10.48 -13.39 -25.90
C SER A 23 11.21 -12.12 -26.32
N ALA A 24 11.27 -11.11 -25.45
CA ALA A 24 12.13 -9.96 -25.62
C ALA A 24 13.45 -10.19 -24.88
N HIS A 25 14.54 -10.23 -25.65
CA HIS A 25 15.91 -10.39 -25.18
C HIS A 25 16.36 -9.22 -24.28
N ARG A 26 16.70 -9.52 -23.03
CA ARG A 26 17.38 -8.63 -22.10
C ARG A 26 18.85 -8.53 -22.51
N MET A 27 19.26 -7.41 -23.11
CA MET A 27 20.68 -7.13 -23.34
C MET A 27 21.33 -6.71 -22.03
N HIS A 28 22.24 -7.55 -21.54
CA HIS A 28 23.18 -7.21 -20.48
C HIS A 28 24.20 -6.19 -21.02
N HIS A 29 24.37 -5.06 -20.33
CA HIS A 29 25.53 -4.19 -20.50
C HIS A 29 26.37 -4.21 -19.24
N SER A 30 27.59 -4.69 -19.43
CA SER A 30 28.61 -4.95 -18.43
C SER A 30 29.29 -3.66 -17.99
N HIS A 31 29.65 -3.64 -16.71
CA HIS A 31 30.45 -2.67 -16.00
C HIS A 31 31.66 -2.12 -16.76
N ALA A 32 31.84 -0.80 -16.73
CA ALA A 32 33.13 -0.15 -16.87
C ALA A 32 33.39 0.70 -15.62
N MET A 33 34.10 0.11 -14.66
CA MET A 33 34.71 0.83 -13.53
C MET A 33 35.85 1.68 -14.09
N ARG A 34 35.67 3.01 -14.10
CA ARG A 34 36.76 3.95 -14.34
C ARG A 34 37.11 4.61 -13.03
N GLY A 35 38.15 4.09 -12.39
CA GLY A 35 38.77 4.70 -11.23
C GLY A 35 39.28 6.09 -11.58
N LEU A 36 38.81 7.07 -10.81
CA LEU A 36 39.49 8.33 -10.61
C LEU A 36 39.76 8.46 -9.12
N GLN A 37 40.99 8.08 -8.82
CA GLN A 37 41.73 8.41 -7.62
C GLN A 37 41.77 9.93 -7.48
N MET A 38 41.19 10.45 -6.39
CA MET A 38 41.49 11.80 -5.90
C MET A 38 42.04 11.64 -4.49
N ASP A 39 43.35 11.49 -4.43
CA ASP A 39 44.15 11.83 -3.26
C ASP A 39 43.99 13.33 -3.00
N THR A 40 43.36 13.71 -1.89
CA THR A 40 43.52 15.07 -1.34
C THR A 40 43.55 14.99 0.19
N ASP A 41 44.77 14.80 0.66
CA ASP A 41 45.22 15.10 2.02
C ASP A 41 45.04 16.62 2.26
N MET A 42 44.18 16.99 3.21
CA MET A 42 44.12 18.34 3.78
C MET A 42 44.15 18.20 5.28
N SER A 43 45.38 18.22 5.77
CA SER A 43 45.77 18.33 7.17
C SER A 43 45.13 19.56 7.85
N GLY A 44 44.59 19.33 9.06
CA GLY A 44 44.62 20.23 10.21
C GLY A 44 44.17 21.68 10.04
N MET A 45 42.94 21.97 10.46
CA MET A 45 42.62 23.26 11.10
C MET A 45 41.82 23.02 12.39
N ASP A 46 42.53 23.18 13.50
CA ASP A 46 42.00 23.42 14.84
C ASP A 46 41.40 24.84 14.87
N MET A 47 40.14 24.95 15.29
CA MET A 47 39.48 26.23 15.58
C MET A 47 38.81 26.12 16.94
N SER A 48 39.62 26.13 17.99
CA SER A 48 39.20 26.36 19.36
C SER A 48 38.76 27.82 19.57
N SER A 49 37.53 27.99 20.07
CA SER A 49 36.97 29.15 20.77
C SER A 49 36.70 30.43 19.97
N MET A 50 35.42 30.70 19.68
CA MET A 50 34.76 31.96 20.07
C MET A 50 33.28 31.70 20.39
N SER A 51 32.92 31.91 21.66
CA SER A 51 31.56 32.10 22.14
C SER A 51 31.00 33.43 21.60
N MET A 52 29.83 33.38 20.97
CA MET A 52 28.85 34.45 21.05
C MET A 52 27.46 33.84 21.21
N ASP A 53 26.86 34.07 22.38
CA ASP A 53 25.45 33.92 22.68
C ASP A 53 24.60 34.66 21.66
N MET A 54 23.69 33.94 21.00
CA MET A 54 22.52 34.52 20.35
C MET A 54 21.29 33.84 20.95
N THR A 55 20.77 34.45 22.02
CA THR A 55 19.42 34.23 22.52
C THR A 55 18.43 34.68 21.46
N SER A 56 18.06 33.76 20.57
CA SER A 56 16.89 33.88 19.71
C SER A 56 15.83 32.93 20.24
N SER A 57 14.88 33.53 20.97
CA SER A 57 13.62 32.92 21.38
C SER A 57 12.90 32.38 20.15
N SER A 58 13.18 31.12 19.84
CA SER A 58 12.45 30.34 18.85
C SER A 58 11.41 29.59 19.65
N THR A 59 10.18 30.05 19.58
CA THR A 59 9.00 29.22 19.81
C THR A 59 9.28 27.86 19.20
N SER A 60 9.34 26.85 20.06
CA SER A 60 9.37 25.44 19.71
C SER A 60 8.06 25.12 18.99
N SER A 61 8.03 25.44 17.71
CA SER A 61 7.27 24.68 16.73
C SER A 61 7.89 23.30 16.74
N SER A 62 7.16 22.35 17.32
CA SER A 62 7.46 20.94 17.22
C SER A 62 7.40 20.54 15.74
N SER A 63 8.44 20.86 14.98
CA SER A 63 8.75 20.14 13.76
C SER A 63 9.14 18.76 14.24
N SER A 64 8.22 17.83 14.13
CA SER A 64 8.50 16.40 14.13
C SER A 64 9.53 16.15 13.03
N THR A 65 10.81 16.33 13.34
CA THR A 65 11.91 15.69 12.65
C THR A 65 11.75 14.21 12.98
N GLY A 66 10.79 13.57 12.30
CA GLY A 66 10.58 12.14 12.38
C GLY A 66 11.92 11.51 12.02
N SER A 67 12.41 10.65 12.92
CA SER A 67 13.59 9.84 12.65
C SER A 67 13.38 9.15 11.30
N VAL A 68 14.13 9.56 10.29
CA VAL A 68 14.04 8.97 8.96
C VAL A 68 14.45 7.50 9.09
N SER A 69 13.64 6.58 8.58
CA SER A 69 13.90 5.14 8.72
C SER A 69 15.28 4.78 8.17
N THR A 70 15.98 3.87 8.86
CA THR A 70 17.26 3.32 8.39
C THR A 70 17.10 2.17 7.40
N GLU A 71 15.88 1.67 7.23
CA GLU A 71 15.57 0.57 6.31
C GLU A 71 15.57 1.03 4.86
N ASP A 72 15.98 0.13 3.96
CA ASP A 72 15.92 0.36 2.52
C ASP A 72 14.60 -0.17 1.98
N TYR A 73 13.75 0.74 1.49
CA TYR A 73 12.47 0.39 0.88
C TYR A 73 12.58 0.45 -0.63
N THR A 74 11.59 -0.15 -1.30
CA THR A 74 11.45 -0.01 -2.74
C THR A 74 10.28 0.90 -3.06
N CYS A 75 10.54 1.93 -3.86
CA CYS A 75 9.54 2.92 -4.25
C CYS A 75 8.36 2.26 -4.99
N PRO A 76 7.09 2.48 -4.59
CA PRO A 76 5.95 1.84 -5.24
C PRO A 76 5.76 2.25 -6.71
N VAL A 77 6.25 3.44 -7.08
CA VAL A 77 6.10 4.01 -8.42
C VAL A 77 7.15 3.48 -9.40
N CYS A 78 8.41 3.43 -8.98
CA CYS A 78 9.56 3.25 -9.87
C CYS A 78 10.29 1.91 -9.66
N GLY A 79 10.06 1.21 -8.55
CA GLY A 79 10.78 -0.01 -8.21
C GLY A 79 12.25 0.19 -7.81
N MET A 80 12.70 1.45 -7.70
CA MET A 80 14.05 1.76 -7.22
C MET A 80 14.10 1.85 -5.70
N SER A 81 15.28 1.63 -5.15
CA SER A 81 15.55 1.83 -3.72
C SER A 81 15.30 3.28 -3.30
N THR A 82 14.82 3.46 -2.07
CA THR A 82 14.56 4.76 -1.44
C THR A 82 15.78 5.31 -0.70
N LYS A 83 16.87 4.53 -0.62
CA LYS A 83 18.14 4.94 0.01
C LYS A 83 19.31 5.01 -0.96
N ASP A 84 19.34 4.14 -1.95
CA ASP A 84 20.38 4.12 -2.96
C ASP A 84 20.46 5.45 -3.70
N MET A 85 21.61 5.72 -4.32
CA MET A 85 21.86 6.94 -5.08
C MET A 85 21.80 8.24 -4.23
N GLY A 86 21.81 8.14 -2.90
CA GLY A 86 21.81 9.28 -1.98
C GLY A 86 20.42 9.82 -1.67
N TYR A 87 19.36 9.01 -1.87
CA TYR A 87 17.99 9.41 -1.54
C TYR A 87 17.70 9.39 -0.04
N ASP A 88 18.36 8.50 0.71
CA ASP A 88 18.34 8.43 2.18
C ASP A 88 16.95 8.58 2.83
N ASN A 89 15.88 8.05 2.19
CA ASN A 89 14.50 8.13 2.67
C ASN A 89 13.97 9.57 2.88
N LEU A 90 14.60 10.56 2.23
CA LEU A 90 14.22 11.98 2.34
C LEU A 90 12.95 12.32 1.55
N SER A 91 12.48 11.40 0.72
CA SER A 91 11.24 11.52 -0.05
C SER A 91 10.22 10.49 0.42
N HIS A 92 9.04 10.96 0.82
CA HIS A 92 7.98 10.10 1.36
C HIS A 92 6.63 10.80 1.41
N ILE A 93 5.57 9.99 1.53
CA ILE A 93 4.23 10.46 1.89
C ILE A 93 3.93 10.05 3.33
N GLY A 94 3.35 10.96 4.10
CA GLY A 94 2.84 10.70 5.44
C GLY A 94 1.32 10.64 5.41
N PHE A 95 0.77 9.57 5.95
CA PHE A 95 -0.66 9.43 6.20
C PHE A 95 -1.04 10.13 7.51
N LYS A 96 -2.34 10.40 7.65
CA LYS A 96 -2.91 10.80 8.95
C LYS A 96 -2.43 9.86 10.04
N HIS A 97 -2.12 10.43 11.19
CA HIS A 97 -1.57 9.71 12.35
C HIS A 97 -0.16 9.13 12.16
N GLY A 98 0.56 9.50 11.09
CA GLY A 98 2.03 9.46 11.03
C GLY A 98 2.65 8.24 10.37
N GLN A 99 1.86 7.32 9.78
CA GLN A 99 2.44 6.26 8.95
C GLN A 99 3.08 6.85 7.69
N THR A 100 4.20 6.28 7.25
CA THR A 100 4.98 6.80 6.13
C THR A 100 5.18 5.74 5.06
N VAL A 101 5.05 6.15 3.80
CA VAL A 101 5.47 5.35 2.63
C VAL A 101 6.57 6.09 1.91
N TYR A 102 7.72 5.46 1.77
CA TYR A 102 8.93 6.06 1.20
C TYR A 102 8.96 5.96 -0.32
N THR A 103 9.57 6.93 -0.98
CA THR A 103 9.70 6.99 -2.43
C THR A 103 11.13 7.28 -2.85
N CYS A 104 11.45 6.93 -4.10
CA CYS A 104 12.72 7.29 -4.71
C CYS A 104 12.77 8.82 -4.88
N GLY A 105 13.87 9.47 -4.50
CA GLY A 105 14.06 10.92 -4.60
C GLY A 105 14.32 11.40 -6.03
N MET A 106 13.61 10.84 -7.00
CA MET A 106 13.79 11.18 -8.41
C MET A 106 13.25 12.58 -8.72
N ALA A 107 13.98 13.29 -9.58
CA ALA A 107 13.51 14.54 -10.16
C ALA A 107 12.18 14.36 -10.91
N ALA A 108 11.38 15.41 -10.93
CA ALA A 108 10.07 15.41 -11.57
C ALA A 108 10.13 14.99 -13.06
N ARG A 109 9.20 14.12 -13.46
CA ARG A 109 9.08 13.57 -14.81
C ARG A 109 7.65 13.63 -15.32
N SER A 110 7.47 13.39 -16.61
CA SER A 110 6.15 13.35 -17.23
C SER A 110 5.46 12.02 -16.94
N PHE A 111 4.15 12.10 -16.73
CA PHE A 111 3.23 10.98 -16.61
C PHE A 111 2.07 11.23 -17.59
N ASP A 112 1.54 10.17 -18.20
CA ASP A 112 0.54 10.30 -19.27
C ASP A 112 -0.77 10.92 -18.76
N ASP A 113 -1.04 10.84 -17.45
CA ASP A 113 -2.23 11.41 -16.81
C ASP A 113 -2.15 12.93 -16.58
N TYR A 114 -0.96 13.55 -16.71
CA TYR A 114 -0.74 14.95 -16.35
C TYR A 114 0.06 15.73 -17.40
N ASP A 115 -0.42 16.93 -17.75
CA ASP A 115 0.26 17.86 -18.69
C ASP A 115 1.45 18.61 -18.08
N PHE A 116 1.84 18.25 -16.85
CA PHE A 116 2.97 18.84 -16.12
C PHE A 116 3.84 17.74 -15.51
N LYS A 117 5.08 18.11 -15.14
CA LYS A 117 6.00 17.17 -14.51
C LYS A 117 5.68 17.03 -13.03
N VAL A 118 5.74 15.80 -12.53
CA VAL A 118 5.54 15.48 -11.11
C VAL A 118 6.64 14.55 -10.61
N THR A 119 6.99 14.69 -9.34
CA THR A 119 7.85 13.71 -8.67
C THR A 119 7.08 12.43 -8.41
N ASP A 120 7.80 11.32 -8.24
CA ASP A 120 7.18 10.05 -7.87
C ASP A 120 6.47 10.15 -6.51
N THR A 121 6.96 10.97 -5.57
CA THR A 121 6.29 11.25 -4.30
C THR A 121 4.93 11.91 -4.50
N SER A 122 4.89 13.00 -5.27
CA SER A 122 3.64 13.72 -5.56
C SER A 122 2.65 12.83 -6.33
N TYR A 123 3.15 12.05 -7.29
CA TYR A 123 2.33 11.11 -8.04
C TYR A 123 1.75 10.02 -7.13
N LEU A 124 2.57 9.40 -6.28
CA LEU A 124 2.12 8.40 -5.31
C LEU A 124 1.07 8.99 -4.36
N ALA A 125 1.33 10.17 -3.79
CA ALA A 125 0.43 10.83 -2.86
C ALA A 125 -0.97 11.03 -3.46
N ALA A 126 -1.04 11.44 -4.73
CA ALA A 126 -2.30 11.60 -5.42
C ALA A 126 -2.96 10.25 -5.74
N ASN A 127 -2.19 9.25 -6.16
CA ASN A 127 -2.69 8.05 -6.82
C ASN A 127 -2.41 6.76 -6.06
N VAL A 128 -2.41 6.77 -4.72
CA VAL A 128 -2.09 5.57 -3.92
C VAL A 128 -2.89 4.34 -4.38
N ALA A 129 -4.16 4.51 -4.76
CA ALA A 129 -5.02 3.46 -5.27
C ALA A 129 -4.45 2.68 -6.46
N GLU A 130 -3.69 3.33 -7.35
CA GLU A 130 -3.04 2.69 -8.50
C GLU A 130 -1.97 1.67 -8.08
N PHE A 131 -1.35 1.89 -6.91
CA PHE A 131 -0.24 1.09 -6.43
C PHE A 131 -0.65 0.01 -5.45
N ILE A 132 -1.94 -0.11 -5.13
CA ILE A 132 -2.45 -1.12 -4.23
C ILE A 132 -2.49 -2.48 -4.92
N VAL A 133 -1.88 -3.48 -4.28
CA VAL A 133 -1.92 -4.86 -4.73
C VAL A 133 -3.05 -5.59 -4.01
N ASN A 134 -4.03 -6.07 -4.80
CA ASN A 134 -5.11 -6.90 -4.28
C ASN A 134 -4.59 -8.30 -3.90
N SER A 135 -5.17 -8.90 -2.85
CA SER A 135 -4.75 -10.22 -2.37
C SER A 135 -4.99 -11.36 -3.38
N THR A 136 -5.86 -11.11 -4.38
CA THR A 136 -6.09 -12.00 -5.52
C THR A 136 -4.88 -12.10 -6.47
N ASP A 137 -4.00 -11.09 -6.51
CA ASP A 137 -2.71 -11.17 -7.18
C ASP A 137 -1.65 -11.75 -6.24
N ALA A 138 -1.71 -13.07 -6.05
CA ALA A 138 -0.84 -13.77 -5.11
C ALA A 138 0.67 -13.60 -5.38
N THR A 139 1.07 -13.26 -6.61
CA THR A 139 2.50 -13.15 -6.96
C THR A 139 3.04 -11.82 -6.47
N THR A 140 2.38 -10.72 -6.83
CA THR A 140 2.79 -9.38 -6.42
C THR A 140 2.53 -9.18 -4.92
N TYR A 141 1.42 -9.73 -4.40
CA TYR A 141 1.08 -9.61 -2.98
C TYR A 141 2.08 -10.32 -2.07
N ALA A 142 2.79 -11.34 -2.56
CA ALA A 142 3.83 -12.04 -1.81
C ALA A 142 5.06 -11.18 -1.50
N GLU A 143 5.23 -10.03 -2.18
CA GLU A 143 6.27 -9.05 -1.83
C GLU A 143 5.99 -8.38 -0.48
N CYS A 144 4.72 -8.32 -0.07
CA CYS A 144 4.33 -7.88 1.26
C CYS A 144 4.27 -9.07 2.20
N SER A 145 5.30 -9.24 3.02
CA SER A 145 5.29 -10.25 4.09
C SER A 145 4.12 -10.01 5.06
N ASP A 146 3.44 -11.09 5.49
CA ASP A 146 2.48 -11.08 6.60
C ASP A 146 3.23 -10.99 7.94
N SER A 147 3.94 -9.88 8.12
CA SER A 147 4.57 -9.41 9.34
C SER A 147 4.26 -7.93 9.56
N CYS A 148 4.48 -7.46 10.77
CA CYS A 148 4.43 -6.03 11.09
C CYS A 148 5.60 -5.74 12.03
N ASP A 149 6.78 -5.58 11.44
CA ASP A 149 7.99 -5.29 12.20
C ASP A 149 7.96 -3.83 12.70
N GLU A 150 7.34 -2.94 11.90
CA GLU A 150 7.08 -1.53 12.19
C GLU A 150 6.05 -1.32 13.31
N CYS A 151 5.27 -2.34 13.67
CA CYS A 151 4.36 -2.26 14.82
C CYS A 151 5.12 -1.98 16.13
N ALA A 152 6.40 -2.34 16.22
CA ALA A 152 7.23 -2.02 17.37
C ALA A 152 7.51 -0.51 17.51
N ASP A 153 7.41 0.24 16.41
CA ASP A 153 7.66 1.69 16.36
C ASP A 153 6.43 2.52 16.77
N GLY A 154 5.30 1.87 17.07
CA GLY A 154 4.08 2.54 17.52
C GLY A 154 3.28 3.20 16.41
N ILE A 155 3.15 2.52 15.26
CA ILE A 155 2.35 3.01 14.12
C ILE A 155 0.85 3.05 14.44
N LYS A 156 0.15 4.01 13.83
CA LYS A 156 -1.26 4.29 14.07
C LYS A 156 -2.11 4.08 12.84
N ASP A 157 -3.32 3.58 13.03
CA ASP A 157 -4.31 3.43 11.96
C ASP A 157 -4.60 4.79 11.28
N PRO A 158 -4.48 4.94 9.94
CA PRO A 158 -4.69 6.21 9.25
C PRO A 158 -6.13 6.71 9.29
N VAL A 159 -7.08 5.82 9.53
CA VAL A 159 -8.52 6.11 9.55
C VAL A 159 -8.95 6.48 10.97
N THR A 160 -8.56 5.68 11.97
CA THR A 160 -9.08 5.83 13.34
C THR A 160 -8.09 6.44 14.33
N GLY A 161 -6.78 6.39 14.05
CA GLY A 161 -5.73 6.77 14.98
C GLY A 161 -5.45 5.73 16.08
N ASP A 162 -6.08 4.56 16.03
CA ASP A 162 -5.86 3.47 16.97
C ASP A 162 -4.45 2.86 16.82
N ASP A 163 -3.94 2.27 17.90
CA ASP A 163 -2.68 1.55 17.88
C ASP A 163 -2.74 0.30 17.00
N VAL A 164 -1.77 0.16 16.10
CA VAL A 164 -1.54 -1.07 15.37
C VAL A 164 -0.43 -1.86 16.03
N THR A 165 -0.74 -3.09 16.39
CA THR A 165 0.15 -4.02 17.08
C THR A 165 0.25 -5.32 16.29
N THR A 166 1.23 -6.15 16.61
CA THR A 166 1.39 -7.48 16.03
C THR A 166 0.17 -8.40 16.25
N SER A 167 -0.71 -8.07 17.19
CA SER A 167 -1.92 -8.85 17.49
C SER A 167 -3.17 -8.48 16.68
N ASN A 168 -3.27 -7.22 16.23
CA ASN A 168 -4.48 -6.70 15.56
C ASN A 168 -4.22 -6.18 14.14
N TYR A 169 -2.96 -6.03 13.72
CA TYR A 169 -2.64 -5.42 12.44
C TYR A 169 -3.33 -6.11 11.26
N GLN A 170 -3.90 -5.28 10.41
CA GLN A 170 -4.21 -5.56 9.02
C GLN A 170 -3.27 -4.71 8.17
N TYR A 171 -3.10 -5.05 6.89
CA TYR A 171 -2.34 -4.20 5.99
C TYR A 171 -2.94 -4.18 4.58
N VAL A 172 -2.64 -3.10 3.87
CA VAL A 172 -2.74 -2.97 2.42
C VAL A 172 -1.33 -3.05 1.87
N CYS A 173 -1.15 -3.93 0.88
CA CYS A 173 0.11 -4.09 0.17
C CYS A 173 0.21 -3.06 -0.96
N LEU A 174 1.34 -2.40 -1.08
CA LEU A 174 1.70 -1.58 -2.23
C LEU A 174 2.67 -2.32 -3.13
N ASN A 175 2.72 -1.93 -4.41
CA ASN A 175 3.75 -2.42 -5.33
C ASN A 175 5.13 -2.30 -4.69
N ASN A 176 5.96 -3.33 -4.90
CA ASN A 176 7.32 -3.41 -4.37
C ASN A 176 7.41 -3.53 -2.83
N GLY A 177 6.36 -4.04 -2.18
CA GLY A 177 6.44 -4.61 -0.83
C GLY A 177 6.20 -3.66 0.34
N GLN A 178 6.04 -2.35 0.11
CA GLN A 178 5.67 -1.43 1.19
C GLN A 178 4.22 -1.64 1.64
N LYS A 179 3.93 -1.36 2.92
CA LYS A 179 2.65 -1.66 3.56
C LYS A 179 2.05 -0.41 4.21
N ILE A 180 0.71 -0.32 4.18
CA ILE A 180 -0.07 0.61 5.00
C ILE A 180 -0.85 -0.22 6.01
N TYR A 181 -0.67 0.05 7.30
CA TYR A 181 -1.21 -0.76 8.38
C TYR A 181 -2.51 -0.21 8.97
N PHE A 182 -3.37 -1.09 9.47
CA PHE A 182 -4.66 -0.74 10.06
C PHE A 182 -4.88 -1.56 11.34
N ALA A 183 -5.57 -0.98 12.32
CA ALA A 183 -5.87 -1.64 13.59
C ALA A 183 -7.04 -2.64 13.47
N SER A 184 -7.81 -2.59 12.38
CA SER A 184 -8.98 -3.45 12.16
C SER A 184 -9.27 -3.68 10.68
N ALA A 185 -10.07 -4.72 10.38
CA ALA A 185 -10.56 -4.95 9.02
C ALA A 185 -11.57 -3.88 8.58
N ALA A 186 -12.29 -3.26 9.52
CA ALA A 186 -13.27 -2.22 9.22
C ALA A 186 -12.58 -0.96 8.70
N SER A 187 -11.55 -0.46 9.40
CA SER A 187 -10.77 0.69 8.96
C SER A 187 -10.00 0.43 7.67
N LYS A 188 -9.43 -0.78 7.49
CA LYS A 188 -8.84 -1.18 6.21
C LYS A 188 -9.85 -1.08 5.05
N ASN A 189 -11.06 -1.61 5.25
CA ASN A 189 -12.09 -1.62 4.21
C ASN A 189 -12.65 -0.23 3.95
N GLU A 190 -12.76 0.61 4.97
CA GLU A 190 -13.10 2.03 4.82
C GLU A 190 -12.06 2.75 3.95
N TYR A 191 -10.77 2.53 4.22
CA TYR A 191 -9.71 3.10 3.41
C TYR A 191 -9.79 2.65 1.95
N LEU A 192 -9.86 1.33 1.73
CA LEU A 192 -9.92 0.73 0.38
C LEU A 192 -11.15 1.19 -0.43
N SER A 193 -12.27 1.52 0.25
CA SER A 193 -13.49 1.98 -0.41
C SER A 193 -13.44 3.45 -0.84
N ASN A 194 -12.49 4.23 -0.32
CA ASN A 194 -12.43 5.68 -0.55
C ASN A 194 -11.10 6.15 -1.16
N VAL A 195 -10.06 5.32 -1.18
CA VAL A 195 -8.73 5.69 -1.70
C VAL A 195 -8.72 6.12 -3.18
N ASN A 196 -9.73 5.74 -3.95
CA ASN A 196 -9.93 6.14 -5.35
C ASN A 196 -11.00 7.24 -5.55
N SER A 197 -11.44 7.90 -4.48
CA SER A 197 -12.49 8.94 -4.56
C SER A 197 -11.95 10.33 -4.88
N GLU A 198 -10.75 10.65 -4.37
CA GLU A 198 -10.08 11.93 -4.60
C GLU A 198 -8.55 11.78 -4.41
N PRO A 199 -7.74 12.69 -5.00
CA PRO A 199 -6.31 12.71 -4.74
C PRO A 199 -6.01 12.87 -3.24
N ARG A 200 -4.97 12.18 -2.75
CA ARG A 200 -4.44 12.34 -1.39
C ARG A 200 -5.40 11.92 -0.27
N TYR A 201 -6.29 10.97 -0.53
CA TYR A 201 -7.16 10.41 0.51
C TYR A 201 -6.36 9.91 1.73
N LEU A 202 -6.54 10.57 2.88
CA LEU A 202 -5.82 10.39 4.16
C LEU A 202 -4.30 10.66 4.13
N VAL A 203 -3.75 11.24 3.07
CA VAL A 203 -2.38 11.73 3.05
C VAL A 203 -2.35 13.12 3.70
N ASP A 204 -1.45 13.31 4.68
CA ASP A 204 -1.31 14.54 5.48
C ASP A 204 -0.02 15.29 5.15
N SER A 205 1.05 14.59 4.75
CA SER A 205 2.30 15.20 4.33
C SER A 205 2.87 14.57 3.05
N ILE A 206 3.54 15.39 2.25
CA ILE A 206 4.15 14.99 0.98
C ILE A 206 5.52 15.65 0.92
N ILE A 207 6.57 14.87 1.18
CA ILE A 207 7.93 15.36 1.37
C ILE A 207 8.82 14.88 0.20
N CYS A 208 9.48 15.82 -0.46
CA CYS A 208 10.46 15.64 -1.51
C CYS A 208 11.79 16.20 -1.03
N GLU A 209 12.81 15.36 -0.89
CA GLU A 209 14.16 15.80 -0.47
C GLU A 209 14.15 16.62 0.83
N SER A 210 13.35 16.22 1.84
CA SER A 210 13.14 16.91 3.13
C SER A 210 12.32 18.21 3.09
N GLU A 211 11.78 18.60 1.94
CA GLU A 211 10.88 19.76 1.80
C GLU A 211 9.50 19.34 1.31
N THR A 212 8.48 20.17 1.47
CA THR A 212 7.16 19.87 0.91
C THR A 212 7.20 19.90 -0.62
N CYS A 213 6.66 18.88 -1.27
CA CYS A 213 6.59 18.82 -2.73
C CYS A 213 5.64 19.89 -3.29
N SER A 214 6.19 20.97 -3.85
CA SER A 214 5.42 22.13 -4.33
C SER A 214 4.42 21.82 -5.46
N GLU A 215 4.69 20.80 -6.25
CA GLU A 215 3.87 20.40 -7.39
C GLU A 215 2.70 19.47 -7.02
N ALA A 216 2.67 18.97 -5.79
CA ALA A 216 1.65 18.03 -5.34
C ALA A 216 0.22 18.62 -5.46
N GLU A 217 0.06 19.90 -5.15
CA GLU A 217 -1.24 20.59 -5.18
C GLU A 217 -1.80 20.77 -6.60
N ASN A 218 -0.95 20.72 -7.63
CA ASN A 218 -1.39 20.81 -9.02
C ASN A 218 -2.15 19.55 -9.47
N ILE A 219 -1.93 18.42 -8.78
CA ILE A 219 -2.66 17.18 -9.05
C ILE A 219 -4.04 17.28 -8.39
N THR A 220 -5.05 17.59 -9.21
CA THR A 220 -6.44 17.77 -8.77
C THR A 220 -7.36 16.64 -9.21
N VAL A 221 -6.87 15.74 -10.07
CA VAL A 221 -7.60 14.58 -10.58
C VAL A 221 -6.71 13.35 -10.44
N LEU A 222 -7.33 12.22 -10.09
CA LEU A 222 -6.68 10.92 -10.02
C LEU A 222 -6.23 10.45 -11.41
N SER A 223 -5.17 9.65 -11.47
CA SER A 223 -4.80 8.92 -12.68
C SER A 223 -5.93 8.00 -13.13
N ALA A 224 -5.96 7.65 -14.41
CA ALA A 224 -6.97 6.73 -14.93
C ALA A 224 -6.92 5.37 -14.21
N ALA A 225 -5.73 4.90 -13.86
CA ALA A 225 -5.52 3.66 -13.14
C ALA A 225 -6.02 3.73 -11.69
N ALA A 226 -5.76 4.83 -10.97
CA ALA A 226 -6.28 5.04 -9.63
C ALA A 226 -7.82 5.10 -9.61
N GLN A 227 -8.45 5.75 -10.60
CA GLN A 227 -9.91 5.78 -10.73
C GLN A 227 -10.50 4.40 -11.04
N ALA A 228 -9.77 3.57 -11.81
CA ALA A 228 -10.18 2.23 -12.18
C ALA A 228 -9.95 1.19 -11.07
N PHE A 229 -9.33 1.58 -9.95
CA PHE A 229 -9.07 0.67 -8.83
C PHE A 229 -10.38 0.07 -8.30
N VAL A 230 -10.38 -1.26 -8.18
CA VAL A 230 -11.47 -2.02 -7.55
C VAL A 230 -10.90 -2.74 -6.33
N PRO A 231 -11.33 -2.39 -5.12
CA PRO A 231 -10.76 -2.96 -3.91
C PRO A 231 -11.20 -4.41 -3.71
N ASP A 232 -10.25 -5.25 -3.30
CA ASP A 232 -10.54 -6.55 -2.72
C ASP A 232 -10.83 -6.41 -1.22
N LEU A 233 -12.12 -6.42 -0.87
CA LEU A 233 -12.59 -6.33 0.52
C LEU A 233 -12.66 -7.70 1.22
N SER A 234 -12.14 -8.75 0.58
CA SER A 234 -12.13 -10.09 1.17
C SER A 234 -11.34 -10.06 2.49
N THR A 235 -11.94 -10.61 3.54
CA THR A 235 -11.21 -10.81 4.79
C THR A 235 -10.22 -11.95 4.54
N SER A 236 -8.96 -11.59 4.29
CA SER A 236 -7.83 -12.51 4.47
C SER A 236 -7.87 -12.96 5.92
N SER A 237 -8.59 -14.06 6.14
CA SER A 237 -8.78 -14.64 7.45
C SER A 237 -7.43 -15.20 7.81
N ARG A 238 -6.71 -14.53 8.71
CA ARG A 238 -5.58 -15.17 9.40
C ARG A 238 -6.11 -16.48 9.97
N SER A 239 -5.81 -17.60 9.33
CA SER A 239 -5.92 -18.93 9.94
C SER A 239 -4.77 -19.10 10.92
N GLY A 240 -4.64 -18.15 11.85
CA GLY A 240 -3.87 -18.34 13.06
C GLY A 240 -4.70 -19.22 13.97
N SER A 241 -4.46 -20.53 13.90
CA SER A 241 -4.90 -21.45 14.95
C SER A 241 -4.32 -20.95 16.27
N ALA A 242 -5.14 -20.22 17.04
CA ALA A 242 -4.91 -20.03 18.46
C ALA A 242 -5.07 -21.40 19.13
N THR A 243 -3.99 -22.20 19.09
CA THR A 243 -3.80 -23.28 20.05
C THR A 243 -3.46 -22.63 21.38
N ALA A 244 -4.50 -22.23 22.11
CA ALA A 244 -4.38 -21.89 23.51
C ALA A 244 -4.04 -23.17 24.29
N SER A 245 -2.75 -23.48 24.43
CA SER A 245 -2.24 -24.37 25.47
C SER A 245 -2.11 -23.59 26.77
N GLY A 246 -2.94 -23.92 27.76
CA GLY A 246 -2.90 -23.28 29.08
C GLY A 246 -4.01 -23.75 30.02
N SER A 247 -3.94 -25.01 30.42
CA SER A 247 -4.64 -25.72 31.50
C SER A 247 -5.44 -24.91 32.54
N SER A 248 -6.71 -25.26 32.76
CA SER A 248 -7.20 -25.95 33.97
C SER A 248 -8.71 -26.17 34.00
N ALA A 249 -9.09 -27.28 34.63
CA ALA A 249 -10.42 -27.71 35.08
C ALA A 249 -11.34 -28.40 34.06
N ALA A 250 -11.20 -29.73 34.04
CA ALA A 250 -12.18 -30.68 33.57
C ALA A 250 -13.52 -30.52 34.30
N VAL A 251 -14.63 -30.54 33.54
CA VAL A 251 -15.89 -31.13 34.00
C VAL A 251 -16.44 -31.99 32.88
N SER A 252 -16.19 -33.29 33.00
CA SER A 252 -16.85 -34.32 32.20
C SER A 252 -18.32 -34.40 32.61
N VAL A 253 -19.22 -34.17 31.67
CA VAL A 253 -20.56 -34.76 31.71
C VAL A 253 -20.74 -35.60 30.47
N ASN A 254 -20.87 -36.90 30.72
CA ASN A 254 -21.04 -37.96 29.75
C ASN A 254 -22.51 -38.04 29.30
N SER A 255 -22.67 -38.47 28.05
CA SER A 255 -23.86 -39.12 27.47
C SER A 255 -24.93 -38.29 26.71
N ALA A 256 -24.86 -38.48 25.38
CA ALA A 256 -25.80 -39.27 24.56
C ALA A 256 -26.89 -38.55 23.74
N ALA A 257 -27.14 -39.22 22.60
CA ALA A 257 -28.19 -39.07 21.59
C ALA A 257 -27.90 -38.08 20.46
N GLY A 258 -27.61 -38.66 19.30
CA GLY A 258 -27.57 -37.95 18.03
C GLY A 258 -28.95 -37.49 17.58
N LEU A 259 -28.96 -36.49 16.71
CA LEU A 259 -30.08 -36.22 15.84
C LEU A 259 -29.54 -35.68 14.51
N THR A 260 -29.71 -36.49 13.48
CA THR A 260 -29.65 -36.11 12.07
C THR A 260 -30.70 -35.03 11.78
N LEU A 261 -30.31 -33.96 11.08
CA LEU A 261 -31.26 -33.12 10.34
C LEU A 261 -30.79 -33.00 8.88
N ALA A 262 -31.48 -33.75 8.03
CA ALA A 262 -31.55 -33.51 6.60
C ALA A 262 -32.50 -32.32 6.36
N VAL A 263 -32.09 -31.37 5.51
CA VAL A 263 -33.01 -30.38 4.94
C VAL A 263 -33.19 -30.71 3.47
N ALA A 264 -34.37 -31.22 3.16
CA ALA A 264 -34.81 -31.59 1.83
C ALA A 264 -35.36 -30.37 1.07
N SER A 265 -35.05 -30.35 -0.22
CA SER A 265 -35.54 -29.45 -1.25
C SER A 265 -37.06 -29.53 -1.43
N VAL A 266 -37.73 -28.40 -1.62
CA VAL A 266 -39.11 -28.37 -2.14
C VAL A 266 -39.15 -27.55 -3.43
N LEU A 267 -39.30 -28.30 -4.51
CA LEU A 267 -39.68 -27.87 -5.85
C LEU A 267 -41.20 -27.66 -5.86
N ALA A 268 -41.69 -26.47 -6.22
CA ALA A 268 -43.12 -26.23 -6.44
C ALA A 268 -43.36 -25.95 -7.92
N ALA A 269 -43.88 -26.96 -8.62
CA ALA A 269 -44.58 -26.81 -9.89
C ALA A 269 -46.07 -26.64 -9.59
N LEU A 270 -46.68 -25.56 -10.11
CA LEU A 270 -48.14 -25.48 -10.24
C LEU A 270 -48.50 -25.39 -11.72
N THR A 271 -49.25 -26.37 -12.17
CA THR A 271 -49.93 -26.44 -13.46
C THR A 271 -51.41 -26.09 -13.30
N ALA A 272 -51.89 -25.26 -14.23
CA ALA A 272 -53.10 -25.46 -15.04
C ALA A 272 -54.41 -24.67 -14.73
N MET A 273 -54.88 -24.06 -15.83
CA MET A 273 -56.25 -23.86 -16.33
C MET A 273 -57.09 -22.67 -15.84
N ALA A 274 -57.14 -21.63 -16.68
CA ALA A 274 -58.37 -21.14 -17.34
C ALA A 274 -57.98 -20.36 -18.61
#